data_AF-A0A1W9R3T9-F1
#
_entry.id   AF-A0A1W9R3T9-F1
#
_cell.length_a   1.000
_cell.length_b   1.000
_cell.length_c   1.000
_cell.angle_alpha   90.00
_cell.angle_beta   90.00
_cell.angle_gamma   90.00
#
_symmetry.space_group_name_H-M   'P 1'
#
loop_
_entity.id
_entity.type
_entity.pdbx_description
1 polymer ?
#
loop_
_entity_poly.entity_id
_entity_poly.type
_entity_poly.pdbx_seq_one_letter_code
_entity_poly.pdbx_strand_id
1 'polypeptide(L)' 'DKIGFSTPEDEWFRNELREFIEDLINSKKFKERGVFDLKKVQEDFKAHLEKRKNISDVIWRYINLELWFQKFID' A
#
# COMPACT_ATOMS: atom_id res chain seq x y z
N ASP A 1 2.76 30.32 1.53
CA ASP A 1 2.67 29.08 0.74
C ASP A 1 1.24 28.69 0.47
N LYS A 2 0.95 28.26 -0.76
CA LYS A 2 -0.33 27.65 -1.12
C LYS A 2 -0.28 26.22 -0.57
N ILE A 3 -0.79 26.01 0.63
CA ILE A 3 -1.01 24.66 1.13
C ILE A 3 -2.21 24.13 0.35
N GLY A 4 -1.94 23.55 -0.82
CA GLY A 4 -2.94 22.76 -1.53
C GLY A 4 -3.43 21.67 -0.59
N PHE A 5 -4.72 21.36 -0.64
CA PHE A 5 -5.31 20.26 0.13
C PHE A 5 -4.44 19.01 -0.06
N SER A 6 -3.96 18.44 1.05
CA SER A 6 -3.20 17.19 1.01
C SER A 6 -4.07 16.10 0.41
N THR A 7 -3.48 15.26 -0.45
CA THR A 7 -4.15 14.07 -0.96
C THR A 7 -4.71 13.25 0.22
N PRO A 8 -6.01 12.89 0.24
CA PRO A 8 -6.62 12.19 1.37
C PRO A 8 -6.32 10.67 1.30
N GLU A 9 -5.05 10.33 1.12
CA GLU A 9 -4.57 8.96 0.95
C GLU A 9 -4.85 8.08 2.17
N ASP A 10 -4.80 8.61 3.40
CA ASP A 10 -5.21 7.90 4.62
C ASP A 10 -6.68 7.47 4.57
N GLU A 11 -7.57 8.32 4.07
CA GLU A 11 -8.97 7.96 3.95
C GLU A 11 -9.19 6.94 2.84
N TRP A 12 -8.61 7.19 1.65
CA TRP A 12 -8.77 6.31 0.50
C TRP A 12 -8.23 4.91 0.75
N PHE A 13 -7.07 4.77 1.39
CA PHE A 13 -6.45 3.46 1.62
C PHE A 13 -7.18 2.63 2.68
N ARG A 14 -8.00 3.26 3.53
CA ARG A 14 -8.87 2.58 4.49
C ARG A 14 -10.21 2.17 3.88
N ASN A 15 -10.63 2.87 2.84
CA ASN A 15 -11.97 2.79 2.28
C ASN A 15 -11.91 2.36 0.80
N GLU A 16 -12.01 3.31 -0.13
CA GLU A 16 -12.24 3.06 -1.57
C GLU A 16 -11.14 2.21 -2.23
N LEU A 17 -9.90 2.33 -1.76
CA LEU A 17 -8.75 1.60 -2.30
C LEU A 17 -8.34 0.40 -1.45
N ARG A 18 -9.03 0.13 -0.33
CA ARG A 18 -8.65 -0.94 0.60
C ARG A 18 -8.55 -2.28 -0.10
N GLU A 19 -9.59 -2.69 -0.82
CA GLU A 19 -9.66 -4.00 -1.47
C GLU A 19 -8.56 -4.17 -2.50
N PHE A 20 -8.33 -3.14 -3.33
CA PHE A 20 -7.23 -3.11 -4.28
C PHE A 20 -5.86 -3.32 -3.60
N ILE A 21 -5.61 -2.64 -2.49
CA ILE A 21 -4.34 -2.76 -1.76
C ILE A 21 -4.22 -4.15 -1.13
N GLU A 22 -5.29 -4.65 -0.54
CA GLU A 22 -5.36 -5.97 0.09
C GLU A 22 -5.08 -7.08 -0.93
N ASP A 23 -5.64 -6.99 -2.14
CA ASP A 23 -5.36 -7.91 -3.25
C ASP A 23 -3.91 -7.79 -3.72
N LEU A 24 -3.39 -6.57 -3.86
CA LEU A 24 -2.03 -6.32 -4.33
C LEU A 24 -0.99 -6.97 -3.42
N ILE A 25 -1.04 -6.69 -2.11
CA ILE A 25 -0.06 -7.20 -1.12
C ILE A 25 -0.19 -8.71 -0.89
N ASN A 26 -1.36 -9.29 -1.19
CA ASN A 26 -1.60 -10.73 -1.07
C ASN A 26 -1.39 -11.51 -2.39
N SER A 27 -1.14 -10.80 -3.50
CA SER A 27 -0.94 -11.42 -4.81
C SER A 27 0.29 -12.33 -4.84
N LYS A 28 0.25 -13.34 -5.70
CA LYS A 28 1.38 -14.26 -5.91
C LYS A 28 2.64 -13.51 -6.36
N LYS A 29 2.49 -12.57 -7.31
CA LYS A 29 3.59 -11.76 -7.83
C LYS A 29 4.29 -10.99 -6.72
N PHE A 30 3.54 -10.23 -5.92
CA PHE A 30 4.08 -9.45 -4.80
C PHE A 30 4.88 -10.34 -3.82
N LYS A 31 4.35 -11.52 -3.50
CA LYS A 31 5.00 -12.49 -2.59
C LYS A 31 6.29 -13.07 -3.17
N GLU A 32 6.28 -13.48 -4.42
CA GLU A 32 7.42 -14.12 -5.07
C GLU A 32 8.57 -13.16 -5.37
N ARG A 33 8.32 -11.84 -5.43
CA ARG A 33 9.41 -10.86 -5.63
C ARG A 33 10.42 -10.85 -4.49
N GLY A 34 10.02 -11.18 -3.26
CA GLY A 34 10.90 -11.20 -2.09
C GLY A 34 11.49 -9.83 -1.70
N VAL A 35 10.91 -8.72 -2.20
CA VAL A 35 11.39 -7.35 -1.92
C VAL A 35 10.98 -6.88 -0.52
N PHE A 36 9.84 -7.34 -0.03
CA PHE A 36 9.27 -6.91 1.25
C PHE A 36 9.12 -8.08 2.22
N ASP A 37 9.24 -7.80 3.52
CA ASP A 37 8.80 -8.73 4.56
C ASP A 37 7.27 -8.77 4.58
N LEU A 38 6.71 -9.86 4.04
CA LEU A 38 5.26 -10.04 3.91
C LEU A 38 4.52 -9.98 5.23
N LYS A 39 5.10 -10.56 6.29
CA LYS A 39 4.47 -10.55 7.61
C LYS A 39 4.37 -9.12 8.13
N LYS A 40 5.45 -8.37 8.01
CA LYS A 40 5.48 -6.95 8.41
C LYS A 40 4.51 -6.12 7.60
N VAL A 41 4.46 -6.30 6.27
CA VAL A 41 3.51 -5.58 5.39
C VAL A 41 2.07 -5.82 5.83
N GLN A 42 1.69 -7.08 6.09
CA GLN A 42 0.34 -7.44 6.50
C GLN A 42 -0.03 -6.91 7.90
N GLU A 43 0.88 -7.02 8.87
CA GLU A 43 0.70 -6.47 10.22
C GLU A 43 0.55 -4.95 10.18
N ASP A 44 1.39 -4.29 9.38
CA ASP A 44 1.41 -2.85 9.22
C ASP A 44 0.15 -2.35 8.53
N PHE A 45 -0.31 -3.02 7.47
CA PHE A 45 -1.55 -2.70 6.77
C PHE A 45 -2.78 -2.95 7.65
N LYS A 46 -2.81 -4.04 8.43
CA LYS A 46 -3.90 -4.27 9.38
C LYS A 46 -3.98 -3.16 10.44
N ALA A 47 -2.85 -2.82 11.04
CA ALA A 47 -2.77 -1.74 12.04
C ALA A 47 -3.07 -0.37 11.41
N HIS A 48 -2.77 -0.18 10.12
CA HIS A 48 -3.30 0.93 9.34
C HIS A 48 -4.82 0.88 9.40
N LEU A 49 -5.49 -0.11 8.80
CA LEU A 49 -6.96 -0.19 8.71
C LEU A 49 -7.69 0.03 10.05
N GLU A 50 -7.15 -0.50 11.15
CA GLU A 50 -7.70 -0.37 12.51
C GLU A 50 -7.47 1.02 13.16
N LYS A 51 -6.96 2.00 12.41
CA LYS A 51 -6.65 3.38 12.87
C LYS A 51 -5.62 3.42 14.01
N ARG A 52 -4.81 2.38 14.17
CA ARG A 52 -3.74 2.33 15.18
C ARG A 52 -2.48 3.08 14.74
N LYS A 53 -2.29 3.23 13.42
CA LYS A 53 -1.25 4.08 12.83
C LYS A 53 -1.66 4.59 11.45
N ASN A 54 -1.08 5.72 11.05
CA ASN A 54 -1.11 6.16 9.67
C ASN A 54 0.23 5.79 9.02
N ILE A 55 0.17 5.04 7.92
CA ILE A 55 1.33 4.59 7.13
C ILE A 55 1.03 4.75 5.64
N SER A 56 0.16 5.70 5.28
CA SER A 56 -0.26 5.88 3.89
C SER A 56 0.90 6.12 2.95
N ASP A 57 1.90 6.87 3.40
CA ASP A 57 3.14 7.11 2.66
C ASP A 57 3.90 5.81 2.33
N VAL A 58 3.88 4.84 3.26
CA VAL A 58 4.50 3.51 3.07
C VAL A 58 3.65 2.64 2.16
N ILE A 59 2.33 2.61 2.35
CA ILE A 59 1.40 1.88 1.48
C ILE A 59 1.52 2.38 0.03
N TRP A 60 1.63 3.69 -0.17
CA TRP A 60 1.86 4.29 -1.47
C TRP A 60 3.12 3.76 -2.14
N ARG A 61 4.21 3.56 -1.39
CA ARG A 61 5.45 2.96 -1.91
C ARG A 61 5.26 1.50 -2.32
N TYR A 62 4.51 0.71 -1.55
CA TYR A 62 4.19 -0.68 -1.92
C TYR A 62 3.42 -0.73 -3.24
N ILE A 63 2.40 0.10 -3.38
CA ILE A 63 1.58 0.19 -4.59
C ILE A 63 2.44 0.55 -5.79
N ASN A 64 3.18 1.65 -5.71
CA ASN A 64 3.93 2.16 -6.86
C ASN A 64 5.05 1.20 -7.28
N LEU A 65 5.76 0.59 -6.32
CA LEU A 65 6.82 -0.34 -6.66
C LEU A 65 6.27 -1.59 -7.36
N GLU A 66 5.18 -2.18 -6.84
CA GLU A 66 4.60 -3.37 -7.45
C GLU A 66 4.01 -3.06 -8.84
N LEU A 67 3.30 -1.94 -9.00
CA LEU A 67 2.77 -1.55 -10.31
C LEU A 67 3.89 -1.25 -11.32
N TRP A 68 5.00 -0.67 -10.87
CA TRP A 68 6.17 -0.47 -11.72
C TRP A 68 6.75 -1.80 -12.20
N PHE A 69 6.92 -2.78 -11.29
CA PHE A 69 7.38 -4.10 -11.69
C PHE A 69 6.43 -4.76 -12.70
N GLN A 70 5.12 -4.72 -12.45
CA GLN A 70 4.12 -5.29 -13.35
C GLN A 70 4.12 -4.63 -14.74
N LYS A 71 4.51 -3.36 -14.83
CA LYS A 71 4.47 -2.60 -16.07
C LYS A 71 5.75 -2.71 -16.89
N PHE A 72 6.90 -2.80 -16.23
CA PHE A 72 8.20 -2.60 -16.87
C PHE A 72 9.16 -3.79 -16.75
N ILE A 73 8.91 -4.72 -15.83
CA ILE A 73 9.79 -5.88 -15.59
C ILE A 73 9.13 -7.19 -15.98
N ASP A 74 7.82 -7.32 -15.73
CA ASP A 74 6.99 -8.44 -16.20
C ASP A 74 6.61 -8.27 -17.69
#